data_AF-A0A933T3D3-F1
#
_entry.id   AF-A0A933T3D3-F1
#
_cell.length_a   1.000
_cell.length_b   1.000
_cell.length_c   1.000
_cell.angle_alpha   90.00
_cell.angle_beta   90.00
_cell.angle_gamma   90.00
#
_symmetry.space_group_name_H-M   'P 1'
#
loop_
_entity.id
_entity.type
_entity.pdbx_description
1 polymer ?
#
loop_
_entity_poly.entity_id
_entity_poly.type
_entity_poly.pdbx_seq_one_letter_code
_entity_poly.pdbx_strand_id
1 'polypeptide(L)'
;MKFIADAMLGRLARWLRLLGFDTLYYPDISDSNLLKTARQQERFILTRDTHFQGFRNLNEYLLIKSNNTLEQLLEVKKTLDLKIVDAGRCVRCNGMLIAGIEKKSVRGLVPEHIYVQ
;
A
#
# COMPACT_ATOMS: atom_id res chain seq x y z
N MET A 1 2.94 1.45 -10.56
CA MET A 1 3.83 2.04 -9.54
C MET A 1 3.72 1.25 -8.24
N LYS A 2 4.83 1.08 -7.50
CA LYS A 2 4.88 0.37 -6.21
C LYS A 2 5.19 1.38 -5.10
N PHE A 3 4.60 1.17 -3.94
CA PHE A 3 4.77 2.03 -2.76
C PHE A 3 5.36 1.28 -1.58
N ILE A 4 6.01 2.03 -0.70
CA ILE A 4 6.26 1.65 0.68
C ILE A 4 5.87 2.83 1.57
N ALA A 5 4.99 2.57 2.54
CA ALA A 5 4.47 3.58 3.46
C ALA A 5 5.13 3.42 4.83
N ASP A 6 5.47 4.54 5.47
CA ASP A 6 5.94 4.55 6.85
C ASP A 6 4.87 4.10 7.86
N ALA A 7 5.28 3.98 9.13
CA ALA A 7 4.43 3.54 10.24
C ALA A 7 3.16 4.40 10.42
N MET A 8 3.23 5.70 10.08
CA MET A 8 2.14 6.67 10.28
C MET A 8 1.05 6.56 9.22
N LEU A 9 1.30 5.86 8.12
CA LEU A 9 0.46 5.83 6.93
C LEU A 9 -0.29 4.51 6.71
N GLY A 10 -0.51 3.72 7.77
CA GLY A 10 -1.17 2.41 7.68
C GLY A 10 -2.57 2.44 7.05
N ARG A 11 -3.37 3.48 7.34
CA ARG A 11 -4.71 3.64 6.71
C ARG A 11 -4.60 3.98 5.23
N LEU A 12 -3.67 4.86 4.85
CA LEU A 12 -3.40 5.20 3.46
C LEU A 12 -2.93 3.96 2.67
N ALA A 13 -2.03 3.16 3.23
CA ALA A 13 -1.56 1.93 2.61
C ALA A 13 -2.70 0.96 2.28
N ARG A 14 -3.68 0.82 3.18
CA ARG A 14 -4.87 -0.01 2.93
C ARG A 14 -5.72 0.52 1.76
N TRP A 15 -5.92 1.83 1.68
CA TRP A 15 -6.66 2.43 0.56
C TRP A 15 -5.94 2.27 -0.77
N LEU A 16 -4.61 2.47 -0.79
CA LEU A 16 -3.82 2.25 -1.99
C LEU A 16 -3.90 0.79 -2.47
N ARG A 17 -3.88 -0.19 -1.57
CA ARG A 17 -4.11 -1.61 -1.89
C ARG A 17 -5.49 -1.85 -2.49
N LEU A 18 -6.55 -1.26 -1.93
CA LEU A 18 -7.91 -1.38 -2.49
C LEU A 18 -7.99 -0.84 -3.92
N LEU A 19 -7.26 0.25 -4.20
CA LEU A 19 -7.18 0.85 -5.54
C LEU A 19 -6.20 0.14 -6.48
N GLY A 20 -5.64 -1.00 -6.04
CA GLY A 20 -4.79 -1.88 -6.84
C GLY A 20 -3.29 -1.60 -6.80
N PHE A 21 -2.85 -0.62 -6.01
CA PHE A 21 -1.44 -0.29 -5.90
C PHE A 21 -0.72 -1.23 -4.94
N ASP A 22 0.37 -1.82 -5.40
CA ASP A 22 1.29 -2.60 -4.57
C ASP A 22 1.91 -1.70 -3.51
N THR A 23 1.47 -1.84 -2.26
CA THR A 23 1.87 -0.94 -1.17
C THR A 23 2.34 -1.74 0.03
N LEU A 24 3.65 -1.73 0.29
CA LEU A 24 4.19 -2.28 1.54
C LEU A 24 3.92 -1.32 2.69
N TYR A 25 3.63 -1.91 3.84
CA TYR A 25 3.43 -1.21 5.10
C TYR A 25 3.80 -2.17 6.22
N TYR A 26 4.58 -1.65 7.15
CA TYR A 26 5.10 -2.36 8.31
C TYR A 26 4.99 -1.41 9.50
N PRO A 27 4.22 -1.75 10.55
CA PRO A 27 4.01 -0.86 11.70
C PRO A 27 5.31 -0.43 12.39
N ASP A 28 6.30 -1.33 12.44
CA ASP A 28 7.54 -1.15 13.22
C ASP A 28 8.80 -1.15 12.33
N ILE A 29 8.68 -0.73 11.07
CA ILE A 29 9.85 -0.67 10.18
C ILE A 29 10.78 0.47 10.60
N SER A 30 12.05 0.13 10.79
CA SER A 30 13.09 1.14 10.95
C SER A 30 13.32 1.89 9.65
N ASP A 31 13.69 3.15 9.76
CA ASP A 31 14.02 4.00 8.62
C ASP A 31 15.05 3.40 7.66
N SER A 32 16.07 2.75 8.19
CA SER A 32 17.12 2.08 7.41
C SER A 32 16.56 0.92 6.60
N ASN A 33 15.66 0.13 7.19
CA ASN A 33 14.98 -0.96 6.49
C ASN A 33 13.96 -0.43 5.48
N LEU A 34 13.27 0.67 5.77
CA LEU A 34 12.35 1.31 4.83
C LEU A 34 13.11 1.79 3.58
N LEU A 35 14.20 2.55 3.76
CA LEU A 35 15.10 2.98 2.68
C LEU A 35 15.67 1.80 1.88
N LYS A 36 16.17 0.78 2.58
CA LYS A 36 16.74 -0.41 1.94
C LYS A 36 15.70 -1.13 1.09
N THR A 37 14.50 -1.35 1.64
CA THR A 37 13.40 -2.02 0.93
C THR A 37 12.92 -1.18 -0.25
N ALA A 38 12.82 0.14 -0.08
CA ALA A 38 12.46 1.05 -1.15
C ALA A 38 13.41 0.93 -2.34
N ARG A 39 14.72 0.97 -2.09
CA ARG A 39 15.75 0.86 -3.13
C ARG A 39 15.78 -0.53 -3.77
N GLN A 40 15.79 -1.59 -2.96
CA GLN A 40 15.89 -2.97 -3.46
C GLN A 40 14.68 -3.40 -4.28
N GLN A 41 13.50 -2.85 -3.98
CA GLN A 41 12.25 -3.23 -4.64
C GLN A 41 11.69 -2.12 -5.53
N GLU A 42 12.44 -1.04 -5.78
CA GLU A 42 12.03 0.10 -6.61
C GLU A 42 10.64 0.62 -6.19
N ARG A 43 10.51 0.99 -4.92
CA ARG A 43 9.25 1.47 -4.33
C ARG A 43 9.33 2.95 -4.00
N PHE A 44 8.30 3.65 -4.42
CA PHE A 44 8.10 5.05 -4.09
C PHE A 44 7.71 5.19 -2.61
N ILE A 45 8.42 6.04 -1.89
CA ILE A 45 8.29 6.18 -0.44
C ILE A 45 7.16 7.17 -0.13
N LEU A 46 6.24 6.76 0.74
CA LEU A 46 5.24 7.64 1.33
C LEU A 46 5.55 7.81 2.81
N THR A 47 5.65 9.05 3.27
CA THR A 47 5.95 9.35 4.67
C THR A 47 5.21 10.57 5.17
N ARG A 48 4.94 10.62 6.48
CA ARG A 48 4.53 11.84 7.19
C ARG A 48 5.57 12.35 8.18
N ASP A 49 6.67 11.64 8.34
CA ASP A 49 7.72 12.06 9.24
C ASP A 49 8.54 13.20 8.60
N THR A 50 8.42 14.39 9.19
CA THR A 50 9.16 15.59 8.78
C THR A 50 10.62 15.59 9.29
N HIS A 51 10.89 14.80 10.33
CA HIS A 51 12.21 14.70 10.98
C HIS A 51 13.10 13.70 10.26
N PHE A 52 12.50 12.77 9.51
CA PHE A 52 13.28 11.80 8.76
C PHE A 52 13.98 12.42 7.56
N GLN A 53 15.29 12.62 7.67
CA GLN A 53 16.09 13.27 6.63
C GLN A 53 16.53 12.32 5.50
N GLY A 54 16.48 11.01 5.72
CA GLY A 54 17.04 10.03 4.79
C GLY A 54 16.37 9.98 3.42
N PHE A 55 15.15 10.53 3.28
CA PHE A 55 14.46 10.65 1.98
C PHE A 55 14.77 11.96 1.25
N ARG A 56 15.29 13.00 1.91
CA ARG A 56 15.39 14.35 1.31
C ARG A 56 16.26 14.42 0.06
N ASN A 57 17.20 13.49 -0.09
CA ASN A 57 18.09 13.38 -1.26
C ASN A 57 17.61 12.32 -2.28
N LEU A 58 16.41 11.74 -2.09
CA LEU A 58 15.82 10.80 -3.02
C LEU A 58 14.86 11.52 -3.96
N ASN A 59 14.75 11.04 -5.19
CA ASN A 59 13.73 11.53 -6.13
C ASN A 59 12.40 10.74 -6.00
N GLU A 60 12.41 9.63 -5.27
CA GLU A 60 11.30 8.67 -5.20
C GLU A 60 10.58 8.69 -3.84
N TYR A 61 10.25 9.88 -3.33
CA TYR A 61 9.47 10.02 -2.11
C TYR A 61 8.43 11.14 -2.18
N LEU A 62 7.39 11.01 -1.34
CA LEU A 62 6.39 12.04 -1.10
C LEU A 62 6.15 12.20 0.40
N LEU A 63 6.40 13.41 0.88
CA LEU A 63 6.02 13.85 2.21
C LEU A 63 4.54 14.27 2.20
N ILE A 64 3.72 13.49 2.88
CA ILE A 64 2.28 13.70 3.02
C ILE A 64 2.01 14.74 4.11
N LYS A 65 1.17 15.72 3.82
CA LYS A 65 0.92 16.84 4.73
C LYS A 65 -0.30 16.61 5.62
N SER A 66 -1.37 16.05 5.08
CA SER A 66 -2.63 15.89 5.81
C SER A 66 -2.59 14.78 6.87
N ASN A 67 -3.35 14.99 7.95
CA ASN A 67 -3.70 13.97 8.94
C ASN A 67 -4.93 13.13 8.51
N ASN A 68 -5.74 13.62 7.57
CA ASN A 68 -6.97 12.98 7.14
C ASN A 68 -6.69 11.97 6.01
N THR A 69 -7.05 10.70 6.19
CA THR A 69 -6.75 9.64 5.23
C THR A 69 -7.29 9.90 3.81
N LEU A 70 -8.46 10.51 3.67
CA LEU A 70 -9.01 10.83 2.35
C LEU A 70 -8.20 11.91 1.65
N GLU A 71 -7.80 12.95 2.39
CA GLU A 71 -6.92 14.00 1.88
C GLU A 71 -5.54 13.46 1.53
N GLN A 72 -4.96 12.59 2.37
CA GLN A 72 -3.69 11.89 2.07
C GLN A 72 -3.76 11.14 0.74
N LEU A 73 -4.86 10.42 0.50
CA LEU A 73 -5.07 9.70 -0.75
C LEU A 73 -5.18 10.67 -1.96
N LEU A 74 -5.86 11.80 -1.78
CA LEU A 74 -5.97 12.84 -2.80
C LEU A 74 -4.61 13.51 -3.07
N GLU A 75 -3.79 13.74 -2.05
CA GLU A 75 -2.41 14.23 -2.20
C GLU A 75 -1.60 13.27 -3.08
N VAL A 76 -1.57 11.98 -2.72
CA VAL A 76 -0.86 10.94 -3.48
C VAL A 76 -1.35 10.89 -4.93
N LYS A 77 -2.68 10.90 -5.14
CA LYS A 77 -3.27 10.86 -6.48
C LYS A 77 -2.88 12.07 -7.33
N LYS A 78 -2.97 13.28 -6.77
CA LYS A 78 -2.68 14.53 -7.49
C LYS A 78 -1.19 14.69 -7.77
N THR A 79 -0.34 14.38 -6.81
CA THR A 79 1.11 14.57 -6.95
C THR A 79 1.73 13.57 -7.92
N LEU A 80 1.22 12.34 -7.97
CA LEU A 80 1.80 11.26 -8.78
C LEU A 80 0.93 10.89 -9.99
N ASP A 81 -0.08 11.70 -10.31
CA ASP A 81 -1.06 11.49 -11.40
C ASP A 81 -1.59 10.05 -11.47
N LEU A 82 -2.06 9.52 -10.33
CA LEU A 82 -2.45 8.12 -10.25
C LEU A 82 -3.79 7.85 -10.94
N LYS A 83 -3.77 6.86 -11.83
CA LYS A 83 -4.96 6.23 -12.39
C LYS A 83 -5.32 4.99 -11.60
N ILE A 84 -6.60 4.84 -11.25
CA ILE A 84 -7.10 3.66 -10.55
C ILE A 84 -6.84 2.43 -11.41
N VAL A 85 -6.33 1.37 -10.80
CA VAL A 85 -6.04 0.11 -11.47
C VAL A 85 -7.16 -0.87 -11.16
N ASP A 86 -7.73 -1.50 -12.19
CA ASP A 86 -8.82 -2.48 -12.05
C ASP A 86 -8.30 -3.87 -11.60
N ALA A 87 -7.41 -3.86 -10.61
CA ALA A 87 -6.74 -5.04 -10.06
C ALA A 87 -6.55 -4.85 -8.55
N GLY A 88 -7.60 -5.08 -7.78
CA GLY A 88 -7.59 -4.92 -6.33
C GLY A 88 -6.53 -5.79 -5.65
N ARG A 89 -5.95 -5.30 -4.56
CA ARG A 89 -5.04 -6.07 -3.69
C ARG A 89 -5.65 -6.29 -2.32
N CYS A 90 -5.30 -7.42 -1.71
CA CYS A 90 -5.71 -7.71 -0.35
C CYS A 90 -5.17 -6.64 0.61
N VAL A 91 -6.08 -5.98 1.34
CA VAL A 91 -5.71 -4.93 2.30
C VAL A 91 -4.83 -5.43 3.43
N ARG A 92 -4.86 -6.74 3.74
CA ARG A 92 -4.05 -7.36 4.79
C ARG A 92 -2.65 -7.72 4.30
N CYS A 93 -2.53 -8.53 3.25
CA CYS A 93 -1.26 -9.10 2.80
C CYS A 93 -0.69 -8.49 1.51
N ASN A 94 -1.38 -7.54 0.87
CA ASN A 94 -0.98 -6.89 -0.38
C ASN A 94 -0.94 -7.83 -1.62
N GLY A 95 -1.37 -9.08 -1.47
CA GLY A 95 -1.49 -10.05 -2.56
C GLY A 95 -2.52 -9.60 -3.61
N MET A 96 -2.28 -9.95 -4.87
CA MET A 96 -3.22 -9.67 -5.96
C MET A 96 -4.52 -10.45 -5.76
N LEU A 97 -5.66 -9.81 -5.96
CA LEU A 97 -6.95 -10.47 -5.94
C LEU A 97 -7.26 -11.01 -7.34
N ILE A 98 -7.72 -12.25 -7.39
CA ILE A 98 -8.16 -12.90 -8.63
C ILE A 98 -9.67 -12.70 -8.72
N ALA A 99 -10.11 -12.03 -9.79
CA ALA A 99 -11.54 -11.89 -10.09
C ALA A 99 -12.07 -13.14 -10.78
N GLY A 100 -13.38 -13.41 -10.64
CA GLY A 100 -14.06 -14.46 -11.42
C GLY A 100 -13.74 -15.91 -11.00
N ILE A 101 -13.24 -16.12 -9.78
CA ILE A 101 -13.03 -17.47 -9.25
C ILE A 101 -14.36 -18.17 -9.03
N GLU A 102 -14.53 -19.37 -9.59
CA GLU A 102 -15.74 -20.16 -9.42
C GLU A 102 -15.86 -20.65 -7.97
N LYS A 103 -17.05 -20.54 -7.34
CA LYS A 103 -17.27 -20.95 -5.95
C LYS A 103 -16.77 -22.37 -5.68
N LYS A 104 -17.02 -23.32 -6.58
CA LYS A 104 -16.56 -24.72 -6.48
C LYS A 104 -15.03 -24.85 -6.35
N SER A 105 -14.25 -23.92 -6.92
CA SER A 105 -12.78 -23.97 -6.91
C SER A 105 -12.17 -23.68 -5.54
N VAL A 106 -12.92 -23.04 -4.63
CA VAL A 106 -12.45 -22.69 -3.28
C VAL A 106 -12.96 -23.64 -2.19
N ARG A 107 -13.71 -24.69 -2.56
CA ARG A 107 -14.16 -25.70 -1.60
C ARG A 107 -12.96 -26.39 -0.96
N GLY A 108 -12.95 -26.52 0.37
CA GLY A 108 -11.83 -27.10 1.12
C GLY A 108 -10.64 -26.16 1.35
N LEU A 109 -10.60 -24.99 0.69
CA LEU A 109 -9.64 -23.91 0.99
C LEU A 109 -10.19 -22.91 2.02
N VAL A 110 -11.50 -22.93 2.24
CA VAL A 110 -12.20 -22.14 3.26
C VAL A 110 -12.99 -23.07 4.20
N PRO A 111 -13.26 -22.66 5.45
CA PRO A 111 -14.13 -23.43 6.34
C PRO A 111 -15.51 -23.71 5.73
N GLU A 112 -16.09 -24.89 5.96
CA GLU A 112 -17.36 -25.30 5.31
C GLU A 112 -18.51 -24.32 5.58
N HIS A 113 -18.60 -23.75 6.79
CA HIS A 113 -19.63 -22.76 7.14
C HIS A 113 -19.51 -21.44 6.35
N ILE A 114 -18.32 -21.11 5.81
CA ILE A 114 -18.12 -19.98 4.89
C ILE A 114 -18.47 -20.39 3.47
N TYR A 115 -18.17 -21.64 3.07
CA TYR A 115 -18.48 -22.16 1.74
C TYR A 115 -19.98 -22.25 1.47
N VAL A 116 -20.79 -22.60 2.48
CA VAL A 116 -22.24 -22.81 2.31
C VAL A 116 -23.09 -21.53 2.34
N GLN A 117 -22.55 -20.37 2.73
CA GLN A 117 -23.22 -19.06 2.58
C GLN A 117 -23.40 -18.69 1.11
#